data_AF-A0A246BSF9-F1
#
_entry.id   AF-A0A246BSF9-F1
#
_cell.length_a   1.000
_cell.length_b   1.000
_cell.length_c   1.000
_cell.angle_alpha   90.00
_cell.angle_beta   90.00
_cell.angle_gamma   90.00
#
_symmetry.space_group_name_H-M   'P 1'
#
loop_
_entity.id
_entity.type
_entity.pdbx_description
1 polymer ?
#
loop_
_entity_poly.entity_id
_entity_poly.type
_entity_poly.pdbx_seq_one_letter_code
_entity_poly.pdbx_strand_id
1 'polypeptide(L)'
;MILPARQALTDLRTTDLLTRAQAEQNRLEFDASLNAVRQAAVLNPRDARVQQRLAEGARSLWYFRNTDALKTEAETAFAAAKRLSPSWPKPHYEHARMYAFRQDYARGLTLLQGAIDRDPNNAAYWLERARYLELAGQTAQARGAYDRCLTLNRNVGECRDGLEALEGRP
;
A
#
# COMPACT_ATOMS: atom_id res chain seq x y z
N MET A 1 -16.04 -35.75 8.34
CA MET A 1 -15.48 -34.43 8.68
C MET A 1 -13.95 -34.50 8.48
N ILE A 2 -13.45 -34.21 7.27
CA ILE A 2 -12.02 -34.36 6.87
C ILE A 2 -11.54 -33.07 6.15
N LEU A 3 -11.93 -31.91 6.67
CA LEU A 3 -11.59 -30.59 6.12
C LEU A 3 -10.23 -30.02 6.58
N PRO A 4 -9.69 -30.32 7.78
CA PRO A 4 -8.48 -29.65 8.28
C PRO A 4 -7.23 -29.90 7.44
N ALA A 5 -7.01 -31.14 6.98
CA ALA A 5 -5.79 -31.50 6.25
C ALA A 5 -5.73 -30.88 4.85
N ARG A 6 -6.88 -30.77 4.16
CA ARG A 6 -6.94 -30.12 2.84
C ARG A 6 -6.68 -28.62 2.95
N GLN A 7 -7.30 -27.95 3.92
CA GLN A 7 -7.09 -26.52 4.14
C GLN A 7 -5.64 -26.23 4.55
N ALA A 8 -5.08 -27.00 5.48
CA ALA A 8 -3.69 -26.86 5.90
C ALA A 8 -2.71 -27.05 4.73
N LEU A 9 -2.98 -28.01 3.83
CA LEU A 9 -2.17 -28.21 2.62
C LEU A 9 -2.27 -27.03 1.65
N THR A 10 -3.47 -26.46 1.47
CA THR A 10 -3.67 -25.24 0.67
C THR A 10 -2.89 -24.08 1.26
N ASP A 11 -2.99 -23.85 2.57
CA ASP A 11 -2.31 -22.75 3.26
C ASP A 11 -0.78 -22.89 3.20
N LEU A 12 -0.27 -24.12 3.34
CA LEU A 12 1.15 -24.42 3.19
C LEU A 12 1.64 -24.11 1.77
N ARG A 13 0.90 -24.54 0.74
CA ARG A 13 1.23 -24.25 -0.67
C ARG A 13 1.16 -22.77 -0.99
N THR A 14 0.17 -22.05 -0.46
CA THR A 14 0.09 -20.59 -0.57
C THR A 14 1.33 -19.95 0.06
N THR A 15 1.75 -20.41 1.24
CA THR A 15 2.93 -19.88 1.93
C THR A 15 4.21 -20.10 1.14
N ASP A 16 4.39 -21.29 0.56
CA ASP A 16 5.52 -21.61 -0.31
C ASP A 16 5.56 -20.70 -1.55
N LEU A 17 4.42 -20.51 -2.22
CA LEU A 17 4.30 -19.61 -3.36
C LEU A 17 4.63 -18.16 -3.00
N LEU A 18 4.19 -17.68 -1.83
CA LEU A 18 4.53 -16.33 -1.36
C LEU A 18 6.02 -16.20 -1.00
N THR A 19 6.63 -17.27 -0.50
CA THR A 19 8.07 -17.31 -0.18
C THR A 19 8.90 -17.28 -1.45
N ARG A 20 8.52 -18.09 -2.45
CA ARG A 20 9.08 -18.01 -3.80
C ARG A 20 8.91 -16.62 -4.39
N ALA A 21 7.71 -16.05 -4.34
CA ALA A 21 7.46 -14.71 -4.86
C ALA A 21 8.39 -13.65 -4.25
N GLN A 22 8.65 -13.75 -2.95
CA GLN A 22 9.59 -12.85 -2.26
C GLN A 22 11.03 -13.07 -2.73
N ALA A 23 11.46 -14.32 -2.91
CA ALA A 23 12.80 -14.64 -3.42
C ALA A 23 13.00 -14.10 -4.84
N GLU A 24 12.02 -14.25 -5.72
CA GLU A 24 12.06 -13.69 -7.08
C GLU A 24 12.09 -12.15 -7.03
N GLN A 25 11.31 -11.53 -6.15
CA GLN A 25 11.32 -10.08 -5.99
C GLN A 25 12.70 -9.55 -5.54
N ASN A 26 13.38 -10.25 -4.64
CA ASN A 26 14.73 -9.90 -4.20
C ASN A 26 15.77 -10.04 -5.32
N ARG A 27 15.49 -10.89 -6.33
CA ARG A 27 16.29 -11.05 -7.54
C ARG A 27 15.87 -10.08 -8.66
N LEU A 28 14.90 -9.21 -8.41
CA LEU A 28 14.30 -8.28 -9.38
C LEU A 28 13.52 -8.98 -10.51
N GLU A 29 13.17 -10.26 -10.32
CA GLU A 29 12.36 -11.06 -11.24
C GLU A 29 10.86 -10.79 -11.00
N PHE A 30 10.43 -9.55 -11.26
CA PHE A 30 9.10 -9.06 -10.88
C PHE A 30 7.94 -9.81 -11.57
N ASP A 31 8.12 -10.30 -12.80
CA ASP A 31 7.11 -11.12 -13.48
C ASP A 31 6.95 -12.49 -12.82
N ALA A 32 8.07 -13.17 -12.54
CA ALA A 32 8.06 -14.46 -11.86
C ALA A 32 7.46 -14.32 -10.45
N SER A 33 7.80 -13.24 -9.75
CA SER A 33 7.21 -12.87 -8.47
C SER A 33 5.69 -12.72 -8.57
N LEU A 34 5.19 -11.87 -9.48
CA LEU A 34 3.74 -11.66 -9.64
C LEU A 34 3.01 -12.95 -10.03
N ASN A 35 3.60 -13.78 -10.89
CA ASN A 35 3.02 -15.06 -11.28
C ASN A 35 2.90 -16.03 -10.10
N ALA A 36 3.89 -16.08 -9.20
CA ALA A 36 3.80 -16.88 -7.98
C ALA A 36 2.70 -16.35 -7.03
N VAL A 37 2.55 -15.02 -6.92
CA VAL A 37 1.47 -14.42 -6.12
C VAL A 37 0.09 -14.69 -6.73
N ARG A 38 -0.06 -14.65 -8.05
CA ARG A 38 -1.31 -15.03 -8.75
C ARG A 38 -1.70 -16.46 -8.44
N GLN A 39 -0.75 -17.40 -8.47
CA GLN A 39 -0.99 -18.79 -8.09
C GLN A 39 -1.44 -18.90 -6.62
N ALA A 40 -0.81 -18.14 -5.72
CA ALA A 40 -1.20 -18.08 -4.31
C ALA A 40 -2.64 -17.55 -4.14
N ALA A 41 -3.03 -16.54 -4.94
CA ALA A 41 -4.37 -15.96 -4.95
C ALA A 41 -5.44 -16.90 -5.51
N VAL A 42 -5.09 -17.79 -6.45
CA VAL A 42 -5.98 -18.86 -6.93
C VAL A 42 -6.26 -19.87 -5.81
N LEU A 43 -5.24 -20.22 -5.02
CA LEU A 43 -5.39 -21.15 -3.89
C LEU A 43 -6.20 -20.55 -2.73
N ASN A 44 -5.91 -19.30 -2.37
CA ASN A 44 -6.52 -18.60 -1.24
C ASN A 44 -7.11 -17.24 -1.66
N PRO A 45 -8.21 -17.21 -2.46
CA PRO A 45 -8.77 -15.97 -2.99
C PRO A 45 -9.44 -15.09 -1.91
N ARG A 46 -9.75 -15.68 -0.75
CA ARG A 46 -10.38 -14.99 0.39
C ARG A 46 -9.39 -14.56 1.48
N ASP A 47 -8.09 -14.74 1.26
CA ASP A 47 -7.07 -14.20 2.17
C ASP A 47 -6.74 -12.75 1.78
N ALA A 48 -7.06 -11.81 2.67
CA ALA A 48 -6.79 -10.39 2.48
C ALA A 48 -5.29 -10.12 2.25
N ARG A 49 -4.39 -10.85 2.91
CA ARG A 49 -2.93 -10.67 2.80
C ARG A 49 -2.42 -11.11 1.44
N VAL A 50 -2.97 -12.18 0.89
CA VAL A 50 -2.66 -12.65 -0.46
C VAL A 50 -3.15 -11.63 -1.49
N GLN A 51 -4.38 -11.14 -1.36
CA GLN A 51 -4.91 -10.08 -2.23
C GLN A 51 -4.08 -8.79 -2.15
N GLN A 52 -3.62 -8.42 -0.96
CA GLN A 52 -2.73 -7.28 -0.80
C GLN A 52 -1.40 -7.47 -1.54
N ARG A 53 -0.77 -8.65 -1.43
CA ARG A 53 0.48 -8.95 -2.15
C ARG A 53 0.26 -8.96 -3.67
N LEU A 54 -0.88 -9.45 -4.14
CA LEU A 54 -1.24 -9.41 -5.55
C LEU A 54 -1.32 -7.98 -6.06
N ALA A 55 -1.98 -7.11 -5.28
CA ALA A 55 -2.09 -5.69 -5.58
C ALA A 55 -0.72 -5.00 -5.63
N GLU A 56 0.14 -5.24 -4.65
CA GLU A 56 1.50 -4.67 -4.59
C GLU A 56 2.38 -5.13 -5.76
N GLY A 57 2.31 -6.42 -6.14
CA GLY A 57 3.05 -6.96 -7.28
C GLY A 57 2.58 -6.38 -8.62
N ALA A 58 1.27 -6.36 -8.87
CA ALA A 58 0.68 -5.77 -10.07
C ALA A 58 0.97 -4.26 -10.16
N ARG A 59 0.82 -3.53 -9.05
CA ARG A 59 1.20 -2.10 -8.94
C ARG A 59 2.66 -1.87 -9.30
N SER A 60 3.56 -2.71 -8.79
CA SER A 60 5.01 -2.55 -9.03
C SER A 60 5.32 -2.68 -10.52
N LEU A 61 4.78 -3.69 -11.21
CA LEU A 61 4.95 -3.79 -12.67
C LEU A 61 4.23 -2.67 -13.43
N TRP A 62 3.08 -2.22 -12.94
CA TRP A 62 2.36 -1.10 -13.53
C TRP A 62 3.17 0.20 -13.48
N TYR A 63 3.94 0.45 -12.42
CA TYR A 63 4.83 1.63 -12.36
C TYR A 63 5.82 1.68 -13.53
N PHE A 64 6.34 0.53 -13.96
CA PHE A 64 7.32 0.46 -15.05
C PHE A 64 6.66 0.38 -16.43
N ARG A 65 5.53 -0.31 -16.55
CA ARG A 65 4.93 -0.66 -17.84
C ARG A 65 3.70 0.17 -18.21
N ASN A 66 3.05 0.76 -17.21
CA ASN A 66 1.89 1.63 -17.36
C ASN A 66 0.77 1.04 -18.24
N THR A 67 0.46 -0.25 -18.08
CA THR A 67 -0.62 -0.94 -18.84
C THR A 67 -1.93 -0.98 -18.06
N ASP A 68 -3.06 -0.88 -18.76
CA ASP A 68 -4.39 -0.94 -18.13
C ASP A 68 -4.68 -2.28 -17.47
N ALA A 69 -4.12 -3.38 -18.01
CA ALA A 69 -4.27 -4.70 -17.43
C ALA A 69 -3.66 -4.77 -16.01
N LEU A 70 -2.42 -4.29 -15.84
CA LEU A 70 -1.74 -4.29 -14.54
C LEU A 70 -2.39 -3.30 -13.57
N LYS A 71 -2.85 -2.15 -14.07
CA LYS A 71 -3.61 -1.18 -13.28
C LYS A 71 -4.89 -1.79 -12.72
N THR A 72 -5.69 -2.40 -13.59
CA THR A 72 -6.97 -3.02 -13.23
C THR A 72 -6.77 -4.18 -12.26
N GLU A 73 -5.74 -5.00 -12.47
CA GLU A 73 -5.39 -6.08 -11.56
C GLU A 73 -5.03 -5.57 -10.16
N ALA A 74 -4.20 -4.52 -10.08
CA ALA A 74 -3.83 -3.90 -8.81
C ALA A 74 -5.05 -3.32 -8.08
N GLU A 75 -5.88 -2.53 -8.78
CA GLU A 75 -7.09 -1.91 -8.22
C GLU A 75 -8.09 -2.96 -7.72
N THR A 76 -8.29 -4.03 -8.49
CA THR A 76 -9.18 -5.14 -8.14
C THR A 76 -8.68 -5.86 -6.89
N ALA A 77 -7.38 -6.16 -6.83
CA ALA A 77 -6.77 -6.84 -5.69
C ALA A 77 -6.78 -5.96 -4.43
N PHE A 78 -6.53 -4.64 -4.54
CA PHE A 78 -6.70 -3.71 -3.42
C PHE A 78 -8.16 -3.66 -2.95
N ALA A 79 -9.13 -3.61 -3.87
CA ALA A 79 -10.55 -3.65 -3.52
C ALA A 79 -10.92 -4.94 -2.76
N ALA A 80 -10.40 -6.09 -3.22
CA ALA A 80 -10.58 -7.36 -2.53
C ALA A 80 -9.95 -7.36 -1.13
N ALA A 81 -8.71 -6.91 -0.98
CA ALA A 81 -8.03 -6.83 0.32
C ALA A 81 -8.79 -5.94 1.33
N LYS A 82 -9.25 -4.76 0.89
CA LYS A 82 -10.07 -3.84 1.69
C LYS A 82 -11.41 -4.46 2.12
N ARG A 83 -12.06 -5.21 1.22
CA ARG A 83 -13.34 -5.89 1.53
C ARG A 83 -13.14 -7.06 2.49
N LEU A 84 -12.06 -7.83 2.33
CA LEU A 84 -11.77 -9.01 3.14
C LEU A 84 -11.24 -8.64 4.54
N SER A 85 -10.59 -7.48 4.69
CA SER A 85 -10.16 -6.96 5.99
C SER A 85 -10.47 -5.46 6.11
N PRO A 86 -11.72 -5.10 6.44
CA PRO A 86 -12.17 -3.71 6.45
C PRO A 86 -11.49 -2.81 7.47
N SER A 87 -10.91 -3.36 8.54
CA SER A 87 -10.16 -2.60 9.56
C SER A 87 -8.67 -2.48 9.23
N TRP A 88 -8.18 -3.14 8.18
CA TRP A 88 -6.76 -3.15 7.85
C TRP A 88 -6.38 -1.86 7.10
N PRO A 89 -5.45 -1.04 7.61
CA PRO A 89 -5.10 0.23 6.97
C PRO A 89 -4.24 0.06 5.72
N LYS A 90 -3.37 -0.97 5.69
CA LYS A 90 -2.33 -1.14 4.67
C LYS A 90 -2.86 -1.12 3.23
N PRO A 91 -3.98 -1.80 2.87
CA PRO A 91 -4.49 -1.76 1.50
C PRO A 91 -4.95 -0.37 1.05
N HIS A 92 -5.43 0.49 1.96
CA HIS A 92 -5.77 1.87 1.62
C HIS A 92 -4.52 2.70 1.36
N TYR A 93 -3.53 2.58 2.24
CA TYR A 93 -2.25 3.27 2.11
C TYR A 93 -1.51 2.86 0.83
N GLU A 94 -1.35 1.57 0.57
CA GLU A 94 -0.63 1.09 -0.62
C GLU A 94 -1.36 1.41 -1.93
N HIS A 95 -2.69 1.48 -1.90
CA HIS A 95 -3.48 1.96 -3.04
C HIS A 95 -3.34 3.47 -3.24
N ALA A 96 -3.23 4.26 -2.16
CA ALA A 96 -2.94 5.69 -2.25
C ALA A 96 -1.59 5.95 -2.91
N ARG A 97 -0.55 5.21 -2.49
CA ARG A 97 0.81 5.28 -3.07
C ARG A 97 0.81 5.04 -4.58
N MET A 98 -0.06 4.14 -5.05
CA MET A 98 -0.22 3.85 -6.49
C MET A 98 -0.47 5.12 -7.30
N TYR A 99 -1.43 5.94 -6.87
CA TYR A 99 -1.81 7.15 -7.60
C TYR A 99 -0.89 8.32 -7.30
N ALA A 100 -0.41 8.45 -6.06
CA ALA A 100 0.59 9.45 -5.72
C ALA A 100 1.88 9.29 -6.56
N PHE A 101 2.31 8.05 -6.86
CA PHE A 101 3.44 7.79 -7.76
C PHE A 101 3.21 8.30 -9.18
N ARG A 102 1.96 8.36 -9.65
CA ARG A 102 1.58 8.96 -10.94
C ARG A 102 1.20 10.44 -10.82
N GLN A 103 1.53 11.07 -9.70
CA GLN A 103 1.23 12.48 -9.39
C GLN A 103 -0.28 12.79 -9.34
N ASP A 104 -1.15 11.77 -9.29
CA ASP A 104 -2.58 11.92 -9.00
C ASP A 104 -2.75 12.00 -7.48
N TYR A 105 -2.27 13.11 -6.91
CA TYR A 105 -2.30 13.35 -5.47
C TYR A 105 -3.72 13.49 -4.94
N ALA A 106 -4.67 13.98 -5.74
CA ALA A 106 -6.07 14.08 -5.34
C ALA A 106 -6.67 12.70 -5.03
N ARG A 107 -6.45 11.72 -5.91
CA ARG A 107 -6.87 10.33 -5.66
C ARG A 107 -6.04 9.67 -4.57
N GLY A 108 -4.72 9.92 -4.55
CA GLY A 108 -3.84 9.48 -3.47
C GLY A 108 -4.35 9.90 -2.09
N LEU A 109 -4.66 11.18 -1.89
CA LEU A 109 -5.18 11.74 -0.65
C LEU A 109 -6.53 11.13 -0.24
N THR A 110 -7.43 10.95 -1.20
CA THR A 110 -8.74 10.30 -0.97
C THR A 110 -8.56 8.87 -0.44
N LEU A 111 -7.66 8.10 -1.04
CA LEU A 111 -7.37 6.72 -0.62
C LEU A 111 -6.61 6.67 0.70
N LEU A 112 -5.68 7.60 0.92
CA LEU A 112 -4.90 7.69 2.15
C LEU A 112 -5.78 8.00 3.35
N GLN A 113 -6.85 8.79 3.17
CA GLN A 113 -7.84 9.03 4.21
C GLN A 113 -8.40 7.70 4.75
N GLY A 114 -8.63 6.71 3.89
CA GLY A 114 -9.06 5.38 4.32
C GLY A 114 -8.09 4.68 5.27
N ALA A 115 -6.78 4.91 5.14
CA ALA A 115 -5.78 4.39 6.08
C ALA A 115 -5.81 5.17 7.41
N ILE A 116 -5.90 6.50 7.35
CA ILE A 116 -5.99 7.39 8.52
C ILE A 116 -7.26 7.10 9.34
N ASP A 117 -8.40 6.87 8.71
CA ASP A 117 -9.66 6.57 9.40
C ASP A 117 -9.58 5.29 10.25
N ARG A 118 -8.70 4.35 9.86
CA ARG A 118 -8.52 3.06 10.52
C ARG A 118 -7.44 3.07 11.58
N ASP A 119 -6.41 3.89 11.39
CA ASP A 119 -5.32 4.08 12.33
C ASP A 119 -4.95 5.57 12.41
N PRO A 120 -5.78 6.38 13.10
CA PRO A 120 -5.63 7.84 13.14
C PRO A 120 -4.42 8.31 13.95
N ASN A 121 -3.79 7.40 14.71
CA ASN A 121 -2.63 7.68 15.54
C ASN A 121 -1.31 7.24 14.88
N ASN A 122 -1.36 6.79 13.62
CA ASN A 122 -0.17 6.45 12.86
C ASN A 122 0.50 7.69 12.28
N ALA A 123 1.60 8.14 12.90
CA ALA A 123 2.34 9.31 12.44
C ALA A 123 2.79 9.18 10.96
N ALA A 124 3.09 7.98 10.48
CA ALA A 124 3.53 7.76 9.09
C ALA A 124 2.43 8.10 8.06
N TYR A 125 1.14 7.87 8.37
CA TYR A 125 0.06 8.25 7.46
C TYR A 125 -0.14 9.76 7.40
N TRP A 126 0.11 10.47 8.50
CA TRP A 126 0.10 11.93 8.53
C TRP A 126 1.29 12.54 7.78
N LEU A 127 2.48 11.93 7.89
CA LEU A 127 3.64 12.29 7.07
C LEU A 127 3.32 12.14 5.57
N GLU A 128 2.77 10.98 5.16
CA GLU A 128 2.44 10.73 3.75
C GLU A 128 1.35 11.69 3.25
N ARG A 129 0.39 12.05 4.10
CA ARG A 129 -0.64 13.04 3.78
C ARG A 129 0.01 14.41 3.55
N ALA A 130 0.93 14.81 4.41
CA ALA A 130 1.64 16.07 4.30
C ALA A 130 2.44 16.13 2.99
N ARG A 131 3.19 15.07 2.66
CA ARG A 131 3.93 14.94 1.40
C ARG A 131 3.01 15.05 0.17
N TYR A 132 1.87 14.36 0.17
CA TYR A 132 0.96 14.42 -0.98
C TYR A 132 0.30 15.79 -1.12
N LEU A 133 -0.02 16.46 0.00
CA LEU A 133 -0.55 17.83 -0.01
C LEU A 133 0.49 18.84 -0.49
N GLU A 134 1.73 18.71 -0.06
CA GLU A 134 2.85 19.55 -0.49
C GLU A 134 3.09 19.43 -1.98
N LEU A 135 3.18 18.19 -2.49
CA LEU A 135 3.34 17.93 -3.93
C LEU A 135 2.12 18.36 -4.76
N ALA A 136 0.94 18.47 -4.14
CA ALA A 136 -0.27 19.03 -4.75
C ALA A 136 -0.35 20.57 -4.64
N GLY A 137 0.64 21.24 -4.06
CA GLY A 137 0.66 22.70 -3.85
C GLY A 137 -0.25 23.20 -2.74
N GLN A 138 -0.77 22.30 -1.89
CA GLN A 138 -1.72 22.63 -0.81
C GLN A 138 -0.97 22.91 0.51
N THR A 139 -0.08 23.90 0.49
CA THR A 139 0.87 24.22 1.58
C THR A 139 0.23 24.36 2.96
N ALA A 140 -0.90 25.07 3.06
CA ALA A 140 -1.56 25.27 4.36
C ALA A 140 -2.06 23.94 4.97
N GLN A 141 -2.58 23.03 4.14
CA GLN A 141 -3.03 21.73 4.61
C GLN A 141 -1.85 20.79 4.90
N ALA A 142 -0.79 20.87 4.09
CA ALA A 142 0.45 20.11 4.31
C ALA A 142 1.05 20.42 5.69
N ARG A 143 1.13 21.71 6.04
CA ARG A 143 1.56 22.18 7.38
C ARG A 143 0.76 21.50 8.49
N GLY A 144 -0.57 21.55 8.43
CA GLY A 144 -1.42 20.91 9.45
C GLY A 144 -1.22 19.39 9.54
N ALA A 145 -0.93 18.72 8.43
CA ALA A 145 -0.63 17.28 8.42
C ALA A 145 0.76 16.97 9.05
N TYR A 146 1.78 17.79 8.78
CA TYR A 146 3.08 17.67 9.44
C TYR A 146 2.99 17.95 10.95
N ASP A 147 2.25 18.97 11.38
CA ASP A 147 1.99 19.26 12.80
C ASP A 147 1.32 18.07 13.50
N ARG A 148 0.33 17.45 12.84
CA ARG A 148 -0.33 16.25 13.35
C ARG A 148 0.63 15.06 13.45
N CYS A 149 1.51 14.87 12.47
CA CYS A 149 2.56 13.86 12.51
C CYS A 149 3.47 14.05 13.74
N LEU A 150 3.99 15.26 13.96
CA LEU A 150 4.88 15.55 15.10
C LEU A 150 4.17 15.44 16.46
N THR A 151 2.88 15.80 16.52
CA THR A 151 2.05 15.61 17.72
C THR A 151 1.95 14.13 18.09
N LEU A 152 1.83 13.24 17.11
CA LEU A 152 1.74 11.79 17.32
C LEU A 152 3.11 11.16 17.60
N ASN A 153 4.15 11.62 16.91
CA ASN A 153 5.51 11.17 17.13
C ASN A 153 6.52 12.30 16.80
N ARG A 154 7.04 12.93 17.86
CA ARG A 154 8.01 14.03 17.77
C ARG A 154 9.37 13.65 17.16
N ASN A 155 9.65 12.36 17.01
CA ASN A 155 10.93 11.85 16.53
C ASN A 155 10.93 11.58 15.01
N VAL A 156 9.84 11.86 14.29
CA VAL A 156 9.80 11.75 12.83
C VAL A 156 10.48 12.97 12.23
N GLY A 157 11.77 12.84 11.91
CA GLY A 157 12.60 13.93 11.37
C GLY A 157 11.97 14.55 10.12
N GLU A 158 11.47 13.70 9.22
CA GLU A 158 10.89 14.16 7.95
C GLU A 158 9.65 15.05 8.13
N CYS A 159 8.95 14.96 9.25
CA CYS A 159 7.83 15.86 9.54
C CYS A 159 8.31 17.24 10.01
N ARG A 160 9.44 17.29 10.72
CA ARG A 160 10.08 18.56 11.10
C ARG A 160 10.70 19.24 9.88
N ASP A 161 11.49 18.48 9.12
CA ASP A 161 12.16 18.96 7.92
C ASP A 161 11.14 19.52 6.92
N GLY A 162 10.00 18.83 6.75
CA GLY A 162 8.89 19.30 5.92
C GLY A 162 8.29 20.64 6.39
N LEU A 163 8.11 20.85 7.71
CA LEU A 163 7.63 22.14 8.23
C LEU A 163 8.64 23.26 8.01
N GLU A 164 9.92 23.02 8.29
CA GLU A 164 11.00 23.99 8.10
C GLU A 164 11.08 24.44 6.63
N ALA A 165 11.00 23.48 5.70
CA ALA A 165 10.94 23.74 4.27
C ALA A 165 9.73 24.62 3.88
N LEU A 166 8.55 24.35 4.45
CA LEU A 166 7.34 25.16 4.19
C LEU A 166 7.39 26.57 4.82
N GLU A 167 8.27 26.80 5.81
CA GLU A 167 8.50 28.11 6.43
C GLU A 167 9.59 28.92 5.72
N GLY A 168 10.25 28.35 4.71
CA GLY A 168 11.38 28.97 4.02
C GLY A 168 12.62 29.12 4.93
N ARG A 169 12.75 28.25 5.94
CA ARG A 169 13.90 28.22 6.84
C ARG A 169 14.89 27.18 6.31
N PRO A 170 16.11 27.59 5.92
CA PRO A 170 17.12 26.69 5.36
C PRO A 170 17.73 25.75 6.41
#